data_AF-A0A1Y0N474-F1
#
_entry.id   AF-A0A1Y0N474-F1
#
_cell.length_a   1.000
_cell.length_b   1.000
_cell.length_c   1.000
_cell.angle_alpha   90.00
_cell.angle_beta   90.00
_cell.angle_gamma   90.00
#
_symmetry.space_group_name_H-M   'P 1'
#
loop_
_entity.id
_entity.type
_entity.pdbx_description
1 polymer ?
#
loop_
_entity_poly.entity_id
_entity_poly.type
_entity_poly.pdbx_seq_one_letter_code
_entity_poly.pdbx_strand_id
1 'polypeptide(L)'
;MRITAKPAEMLVIDDLPRLDPIRVVLENFEPGKGRIIIVCYDAAWVAYWGAMSGKSVQDFFVRSDAGYLASNLMSASTLSRAKNHETYLVRIVAAVQEALRERERQGGAA
;
A
#
# COMPACT_ATOMS: atom_id res chain seq x y z
N MET A 1 -22.50 -18.42 -11.49
CA MET A 1 -21.77 -17.26 -10.92
C MET A 1 -22.00 -17.27 -9.42
N ARG A 2 -20.93 -17.25 -8.60
CA ARG A 2 -21.02 -17.10 -7.14
C ARG A 2 -20.47 -15.73 -6.77
N ILE A 3 -21.23 -14.96 -6.01
CA ILE A 3 -20.83 -13.64 -5.52
C ILE A 3 -20.49 -13.77 -4.04
N THR A 4 -19.39 -13.18 -3.60
CA THR A 4 -19.01 -13.15 -2.19
C THR A 4 -18.43 -11.78 -1.90
N ALA A 5 -19.03 -11.07 -0.94
CA ALA A 5 -18.48 -9.82 -0.44
C ALA A 5 -17.42 -10.14 0.61
N LYS A 6 -16.25 -9.49 0.52
CA LYS A 6 -15.24 -9.50 1.56
C LYS A 6 -14.97 -8.07 1.99
N PRO A 7 -14.80 -7.80 3.31
CA PRO A 7 -14.40 -6.48 3.75
C PRO A 7 -12.98 -6.19 3.27
N ALA A 8 -12.76 -4.94 2.89
CA ALA A 8 -11.45 -4.37 2.65
C ALA A 8 -11.39 -3.05 3.41
N GLU A 9 -10.21 -2.71 3.90
CA GLU A 9 -10.01 -1.41 4.53
C GLU A 9 -9.58 -0.42 3.46
N MET A 10 -10.18 0.78 3.46
CA MET A 10 -9.78 1.88 2.59
C MET A 10 -9.33 3.07 3.43
N LEU A 11 -8.16 3.60 3.10
CA LEU A 11 -7.60 4.81 3.68
C LEU A 11 -7.49 5.90 2.60
N VAL A 12 -7.67 7.14 3.02
CA VAL A 12 -7.37 8.33 2.23
C VAL A 12 -6.34 9.13 3.00
N ILE A 13 -5.21 9.42 2.35
CA ILE A 13 -4.11 10.20 2.90
C ILE A 13 -4.02 11.47 2.07
N ASP A 14 -4.32 12.62 2.68
CA ASP A 14 -4.30 13.93 2.05
C ASP A 14 -3.37 14.90 2.81
N ASP A 15 -3.40 16.18 2.41
CA ASP A 15 -2.53 17.25 2.96
C ASP A 15 -1.01 16.95 2.91
N LEU A 16 -0.59 16.19 1.89
CA LEU A 16 0.82 15.85 1.68
C LEU A 16 1.51 16.88 0.77
N PRO A 17 2.67 17.43 1.16
CA PRO A 17 3.38 18.40 0.34
C PRO A 17 3.89 17.76 -0.97
N ARG A 18 3.41 18.28 -2.11
CA ARG A 18 3.80 17.86 -3.47
C ARG A 18 3.43 16.40 -3.78
N LEU A 19 2.32 15.91 -3.24
CA LEU A 19 1.66 14.66 -3.63
C LEU A 19 0.15 14.90 -3.72
N ASP A 20 -0.48 14.33 -4.74
CA ASP A 20 -1.93 14.22 -4.78
C ASP A 20 -2.44 13.30 -3.65
N PRO A 21 -3.72 13.40 -3.26
CA PRO A 21 -4.30 12.49 -2.28
C PRO A 21 -4.09 11.02 -2.66
N ILE A 22 -3.61 10.23 -1.70
CA ILE A 22 -3.32 8.81 -1.88
C ILE A 22 -4.50 8.02 -1.33
N ARG A 23 -5.09 7.17 -2.17
CA ARG A 23 -6.11 6.20 -1.74
C ARG A 23 -5.46 4.83 -1.63
N VAL A 24 -5.64 4.17 -0.49
CA VAL A 24 -5.05 2.85 -0.23
C VAL A 24 -6.17 1.88 0.10
N VAL A 25 -6.23 0.74 -0.58
CA VAL A 25 -7.09 -0.38 -0.23
C VAL A 25 -6.22 -1.53 0.26
N LEU A 26 -6.54 -2.05 1.45
CA LEU A 26 -5.82 -3.11 2.13
C LEU A 26 -6.74 -4.33 2.26
N GLU A 27 -6.33 -5.43 1.67
CA GLU A 27 -7.07 -6.68 1.71
C GLU A 27 -6.24 -7.78 2.37
N ASN A 28 -6.68 -8.20 3.55
CA ASN A 28 -6.15 -9.36 4.26
C ASN A 28 -6.99 -10.58 3.91
N PHE A 29 -6.45 -11.51 3.11
CA PHE A 29 -7.20 -12.69 2.66
C PHE A 29 -7.19 -13.81 3.70
N GLU A 30 -6.01 -14.09 4.24
CA GLU A 30 -5.69 -15.08 5.27
C GLU A 30 -4.42 -14.60 6.01
N PRO A 31 -4.09 -15.13 7.20
CA PRO A 31 -2.83 -14.79 7.87
C PRO A 31 -1.63 -14.98 6.94
N GLY A 32 -0.87 -13.90 6.71
CA GLY A 32 0.30 -13.93 5.83
C GLY A 32 0.02 -13.75 4.33
N LYS A 33 -1.24 -13.59 3.91
CA LYS A 33 -1.63 -13.40 2.50
C LYS A 33 -2.54 -12.20 2.31
N GLY A 34 -2.16 -11.31 1.40
CA GLY A 34 -2.96 -10.12 1.16
C GLY A 34 -2.48 -9.27 0.01
N ARG A 35 -3.25 -8.23 -0.28
CA ARG A 35 -3.07 -7.32 -1.40
C ARG A 35 -3.20 -5.88 -0.93
N ILE A 36 -2.42 -5.02 -1.57
CA ILE A 36 -2.57 -3.58 -1.47
C ILE A 36 -2.87 -3.01 -2.86
N ILE A 37 -3.77 -2.03 -2.91
CA ILE A 37 -4.03 -1.19 -4.07
C ILE A 37 -3.76 0.25 -3.65
N ILE A 38 -2.88 0.94 -4.35
CA ILE A 38 -2.55 2.34 -4.10
C ILE A 38 -2.93 3.14 -5.33
N VAL A 39 -3.70 4.20 -5.15
CA VAL A 39 -4.07 5.16 -6.21
C VAL A 39 -3.57 6.54 -5.82
N CYS A 40 -2.88 7.22 -6.73
CA CYS A 40 -2.44 8.60 -6.55
C CYS A 40 -2.48 9.30 -7.91
N TYR A 41 -3.08 10.49 -7.96
CA TYR A 41 -3.42 11.19 -9.20
C TYR A 41 -4.24 10.30 -10.16
N ASP A 42 -3.70 9.93 -11.31
CA ASP A 42 -4.30 9.06 -12.33
C ASP A 42 -3.69 7.65 -12.38
N ALA A 43 -2.74 7.36 -11.48
CA ALA A 43 -2.01 6.11 -11.44
C ALA A 43 -2.52 5.19 -10.34
N ALA A 44 -2.51 3.89 -10.61
CA ALA A 44 -2.84 2.84 -9.66
C ALA A 44 -1.79 1.74 -9.70
N TRP A 45 -1.35 1.30 -8.52
CA TRP A 45 -0.42 0.20 -8.33
C TRP A 45 -1.04 -0.87 -7.45
N VAL A 46 -0.82 -2.13 -7.82
CA VAL A 46 -1.36 -3.29 -7.11
C VAL A 46 -0.24 -4.25 -6.82
N ALA A 47 -0.12 -4.69 -5.57
CA ALA A 47 0.83 -5.73 -5.21
C ALA A 47 0.18 -6.75 -4.28
N TYR A 48 0.55 -8.01 -4.46
CA TYR A 48 0.11 -9.14 -3.66
C TYR A 48 1.32 -9.82 -3.04
N TRP A 49 1.19 -10.22 -1.78
CA TRP A 49 2.16 -11.05 -1.08
C TRP A 49 1.49 -12.28 -0.51
N GLY A 50 2.07 -13.45 -0.80
CA GLY A 50 1.60 -14.74 -0.28
C GLY A 50 2.40 -15.28 0.92
N ALA A 51 3.43 -14.55 1.36
CA ALA A 51 4.37 -14.98 2.39
C ALA A 51 4.74 -13.84 3.35
N MET A 52 3.75 -13.23 3.99
CA MET A 52 3.95 -12.12 4.95
C MET A 52 4.24 -12.60 6.38
N SER A 53 4.73 -13.83 6.56
CA SER A 53 5.05 -14.43 7.87
C SER A 53 3.87 -14.41 8.86
N GLY A 54 2.67 -14.73 8.37
CA GLY A 54 1.44 -14.74 9.17
C GLY A 54 0.91 -13.35 9.57
N LYS A 55 1.55 -12.26 9.16
CA LYS A 55 1.13 -10.89 9.47
C LYS A 55 0.12 -10.33 8.49
N SER A 56 -0.51 -9.21 8.88
CA SER A 56 -1.38 -8.42 8.01
C SER A 56 -0.59 -7.69 6.92
N VAL A 57 -1.29 -7.20 5.89
CA VAL A 57 -0.71 -6.31 4.87
C VAL A 57 -0.16 -5.05 5.53
N GLN A 58 -0.86 -4.48 6.51
CA GLN A 58 -0.44 -3.28 7.25
C GLN A 58 0.92 -3.49 7.92
N ASP A 59 1.03 -4.51 8.78
CA ASP A 59 2.27 -4.84 9.49
C ASP A 59 3.42 -5.13 8.51
N PHE A 60 3.12 -5.87 7.45
CA PHE A 60 4.11 -6.25 6.44
C PHE A 60 4.61 -5.03 5.67
N PHE A 61 3.71 -4.12 5.31
CA PHE A 61 4.04 -2.92 4.56
C PHE A 61 4.85 -1.94 5.41
N VAL A 62 4.50 -1.76 6.69
CA VAL A 62 5.22 -0.87 7.62
C VAL A 62 6.66 -1.32 7.88
N ARG A 63 6.91 -2.64 8.00
CA ARG A 63 8.24 -3.18 8.32
C ARG A 63 9.16 -3.40 7.11
N SER A 64 8.61 -3.38 5.90
CA SER A 64 9.36 -3.66 4.68
C SER A 64 10.12 -2.43 4.20
N ASP A 65 11.21 -2.65 3.48
CA ASP A 65 11.95 -1.56 2.84
C ASP A 65 11.09 -0.88 1.75
N ALA A 66 11.13 0.45 1.71
CA ALA A 66 10.33 1.25 0.78
C ALA A 66 10.73 1.01 -0.68
N GLY A 67 12.02 0.80 -0.97
CA GLY A 67 12.52 0.48 -2.30
C GLY A 67 12.08 -0.89 -2.79
N TYR A 68 12.12 -1.91 -1.92
CA TYR A 68 11.55 -3.23 -2.18
C TYR A 68 10.06 -3.14 -2.50
N LEU A 69 9.27 -2.44 -1.67
CA LEU A 69 7.84 -2.28 -1.88
C LEU A 69 7.54 -1.55 -3.20
N ALA A 70 8.23 -0.44 -3.46
CA ALA A 70 8.10 0.29 -4.71
C ALA A 70 8.42 -0.60 -5.92
N SER A 71 9.49 -1.39 -5.85
CA SER A 71 9.87 -2.32 -6.93
C SER A 71 8.78 -3.37 -7.21
N ASN A 72 8.15 -3.92 -6.16
CA ASN A 72 7.04 -4.87 -6.32
C ASN A 72 5.81 -4.19 -6.94
N LEU A 73 5.48 -2.98 -6.51
CA LEU A 73 4.36 -2.20 -7.02
C LEU A 73 4.58 -1.75 -8.48
N MET A 74 5.81 -1.41 -8.86
CA MET A 74 6.18 -1.11 -10.26
C MET A 74 6.06 -2.33 -11.16
N SER A 75 6.38 -3.52 -10.67
CA SER A 75 6.38 -4.75 -11.48
C SER A 75 5.01 -5.10 -12.05
N ALA A 76 3.93 -4.63 -11.41
CA ALA A 76 2.56 -4.78 -11.86
C ALA A 76 2.07 -3.70 -12.85
N SER A 77 2.80 -2.59 -13.00
CA SER A 77 2.43 -1.50 -13.91
C SER A 77 3.29 -1.49 -15.17
N THR A 78 2.69 -1.62 -16.35
CA THR A 78 3.36 -1.44 -17.66
C THR A 78 3.75 0.01 -17.98
N LEU A 79 3.36 0.97 -17.11
CA LEU A 79 3.64 2.38 -17.26
C LEU A 79 5.08 2.69 -16.83
N SER A 80 5.95 2.83 -17.83
CA SER A 80 7.28 3.46 -17.82
C SER A 80 8.21 3.14 -16.64
N ARG A 81 9.23 2.31 -16.89
CA ARG A 81 10.41 2.11 -16.00
C ARG A 81 11.35 3.32 -15.95
N ALA A 82 10.83 4.54 -16.11
CA ALA A 82 11.63 5.75 -15.97
C ALA A 82 12.04 5.93 -14.51
N LYS A 83 13.32 6.25 -14.24
CA LYS A 83 13.86 6.46 -12.88
C LYS A 83 13.05 7.44 -12.02
N ASN A 84 12.40 8.42 -12.65
CA ASN A 84 11.55 9.40 -11.97
C ASN A 84 10.28 8.75 -11.38
N HIS A 85 9.75 7.70 -12.04
CA HIS A 85 8.57 6.96 -11.59
C HIS A 85 8.88 6.14 -10.33
N GLU A 86 10.06 5.52 -10.27
CA GLU A 86 10.53 4.82 -9.08
C GLU A 86 10.66 5.77 -7.88
N THR A 87 11.30 6.92 -8.08
CA THR A 87 11.45 7.94 -7.03
C THR A 87 10.09 8.45 -6.53
N TYR A 88 9.14 8.65 -7.45
CA TYR A 88 7.78 9.05 -7.10
C TYR A 88 7.06 7.98 -6.28
N LEU A 89 7.15 6.71 -6.69
CA LEU A 89 6.51 5.62 -5.99
C LEU A 89 7.14 5.36 -4.62
N VAL A 90 8.45 5.51 -4.46
CA VAL A 90 9.11 5.45 -3.14
C VAL A 90 8.55 6.51 -2.20
N ARG A 91 8.31 7.74 -2.68
CA ARG A 91 7.68 8.81 -1.87
C ARG A 91 6.26 8.45 -1.46
N ILE A 92 5.47 7.87 -2.37
CA ILE A 92 4.11 7.39 -2.09
C ILE A 92 4.15 6.27 -1.04
N VAL A 93 5.03 5.28 -1.21
CA VAL A 93 5.20 4.17 -0.27
C VAL A 93 5.57 4.70 1.12
N ALA A 94 6.52 5.64 1.21
CA ALA A 94 6.91 6.24 2.48
C ALA A 94 5.73 6.96 3.16
N ALA A 95 4.93 7.72 2.41
CA ALA A 95 3.74 8.37 2.94
C ALA A 95 2.71 7.36 3.46
N VAL A 96 2.49 6.25 2.75
CA VAL A 96 1.61 5.16 3.20
C VAL A 96 2.13 4.49 4.45
N GLN A 97 3.45 4.25 4.56
CA GLN A 97 4.05 3.69 5.77
C GLN A 97 3.88 4.62 6.98
N GLU A 98 4.11 5.92 6.83
CA GLU A 98 3.88 6.88 7.91
C GLU A 98 2.42 6.91 8.35
N ALA A 99 1.47 6.97 7.41
CA ALA A 99 0.05 6.94 7.73
C ALA A 99 -0.37 5.67 8.48
N LEU A 100 0.16 4.51 8.08
CA LEU A 100 -0.09 3.25 8.79
C LEU A 100 0.52 3.25 10.20
N ARG A 101 1.74 3.76 10.39
CA ARG A 101 2.38 3.90 11.71
C ARG A 101 1.59 4.85 12.63
N GLU A 102 1.12 5.97 12.10
CA GLU A 102 0.31 6.92 12.87
C GLU A 102 -1.01 6.30 13.30
N ARG A 103 -1.66 5.55 12.41
CA ARG A 103 -2.89 4.83 12.73
C ARG A 103 -2.68 3.77 13.82
N GLU A 104 -1.58 3.01 13.77
CA GLU A 104 -1.23 2.06 14.84
C GLU A 104 -1.08 2.77 16.19
N ARG A 105 -0.46 3.95 16.23
CA ARG A 105 -0.34 4.77 17.46
C ARG A 105 -1.69 5.26 17.96
N GLN A 106 -2.58 5.66 17.06
CA GLN A 106 -3.93 6.13 17.40
C GLN A 106 -4.85 4.98 17.85
N GLY A 107 -4.69 3.78 17.27
CA GLY A 107 -5.45 2.58 17.63
C GLY A 107 -4.96 1.87 18.90
N GLY A 108 -3.72 2.14 19.35
CA GLY A 108 -3.18 1.63 20.61
C GLY A 108 -3.52 2.46 21.85
N ALA A 109 -4.26 3.55 21.69
CA ALA A 109 -4.73 4.42 22.79
C ALA A 109 -6.17 4.12 23.24
N ALA A 110 -6.73 2.97 22.85
CA ALA A 110 -8.06 2.49 23.23
C ALA A 110 -7.97 1.24 24.12
#